data_AF-A0A8T5UJV4-F1
#
_entry.id   AF-A0A8T5UJV4-F1
#
_cell.length_a   1.000
_cell.length_b   1.000
_cell.length_c   1.000
_cell.angle_alpha   90.00
_cell.angle_beta   90.00
_cell.angle_gamma   90.00
#
_symmetry.space_group_name_H-M   'P 1'
#
loop_
_entity.id
_entity.type
_entity.pdbx_description
1 polymer ?
#
loop_
_entity_poly.entity_id
_entity_poly.type
_entity_poly.pdbx_seq_one_letter_code
_entity_poly.pdbx_strand_id
1 'polypeptide(L)'
;MIKELAKVYDHRTIEKELYEWWEKEGFFRPEKSHELGLTNKQSERYCITIPLPNVTGQLHSGHALVISLEDLMTRYERMRQKETLYVPGTDHAGIATQSVVVRELLK
;
A
#
# COMPACT_ATOMS: atom_id res chain seq x y z
N MET A 1 -2.70 0.85 32.06
CA MET A 1 -4.07 1.40 31.99
C MET A 1 -4.67 0.99 30.67
N ILE A 2 -5.82 0.32 30.67
CA ILE A 2 -6.56 0.01 29.44
C ILE A 2 -7.22 1.31 29.00
N LYS A 3 -6.86 1.83 27.82
CA LYS A 3 -7.49 3.02 27.24
C LYS A 3 -8.92 2.64 26.87
N GLU A 4 -9.90 3.35 27.42
CA GLU A 4 -11.31 3.12 27.13
C GLU A 4 -11.60 3.41 25.65
N LEU A 5 -12.32 2.53 24.96
CA LEU A 5 -12.67 2.72 23.55
C LEU A 5 -13.63 3.90 23.40
N ALA A 6 -13.34 4.80 22.46
CA ALA A 6 -14.22 5.92 22.15
C ALA A 6 -15.58 5.41 21.67
N LYS A 7 -16.67 6.11 22.04
CA LYS A 7 -18.03 5.79 21.60
C LYS A 7 -18.26 6.06 20.10
N VAL A 8 -17.42 6.89 19.49
CA VAL A 8 -17.51 7.29 18.07
C VAL A 8 -16.17 7.04 17.40
N TYR A 9 -16.21 6.43 16.21
CA TYR A 9 -15.04 6.20 15.38
C TYR A 9 -14.55 7.50 14.76
N ASP A 10 -13.28 7.85 15.01
CA ASP A 10 -12.57 8.93 14.32
C ASP A 10 -11.47 8.34 13.42
N HIS A 11 -11.79 8.25 12.14
CA HIS A 11 -10.91 7.66 11.13
C HIS A 11 -9.58 8.41 11.00
N ARG A 12 -9.56 9.73 11.20
CA ARG A 12 -8.37 10.57 11.00
C ARG A 12 -7.28 10.24 12.01
N THR A 13 -7.68 9.95 13.23
CA THR A 13 -6.77 9.59 14.31
C THR A 13 -6.40 8.11 14.22
N ILE A 14 -7.40 7.23 14.09
CA ILE A 14 -7.19 5.78 14.17
C ILE A 14 -6.41 5.25 12.97
N GLU A 15 -6.76 5.65 11.73
CA GLU A 15 -6.10 5.14 10.53
C GLU A 15 -4.64 5.61 10.47
N LYS A 16 -4.38 6.85 10.90
CA LYS A 16 -3.03 7.41 10.96
C LYS A 16 -2.16 6.65 11.96
N GLU A 17 -2.60 6.52 13.21
CA GLU A 17 -1.84 5.80 14.26
C GLU A 17 -1.60 4.33 13.87
N LEU A 18 -2.61 3.68 13.27
CA LEU A 18 -2.52 2.30 12.84
C LEU A 18 -1.52 2.11 11.69
N TYR A 19 -1.54 3.00 10.69
CA TYR A 19 -0.62 2.93 9.56
C TYR A 19 0.82 3.18 9.99
N GLU A 20 1.06 4.20 10.81
CA GLU A 20 2.39 4.49 11.38
C GLU A 20 2.93 3.30 12.19
N TRP A 21 2.07 2.63 12.95
CA TRP A 21 2.43 1.40 13.67
C TRP A 21 2.78 0.27 12.70
N TRP A 22 2.00 0.06 11.63
CA TRP A 22 2.29 -0.98 10.64
C TRP A 22 3.62 -0.78 9.92
N GLU A 23 3.95 0.46 9.56
CA GLU A 23 5.24 0.80 8.96
C GLU A 23 6.39 0.56 9.93
N LYS A 24 6.25 1.05 11.17
CA LYS A 24 7.27 0.92 12.20
C LYS A 24 7.59 -0.54 12.54
N GLU A 25 6.56 -1.38 12.66
CA GLU A 25 6.73 -2.81 12.95
C GLU A 25 7.12 -3.63 11.72
N GLY A 26 7.10 -3.03 10.52
CA GLY A 26 7.47 -3.67 9.27
C GLY A 26 6.46 -4.71 8.79
N PHE A 27 5.16 -4.61 9.13
CA PHE A 27 4.16 -5.62 8.74
C PHE A 27 3.90 -5.72 7.23
N PHE A 28 4.40 -4.77 6.44
CA PHE A 28 4.36 -4.84 4.99
C PHE A 28 5.48 -5.71 4.39
N ARG A 29 6.47 -6.09 5.20
CA ARG A 29 7.63 -6.88 4.76
C ARG A 29 7.34 -8.38 4.89
N PRO A 30 7.64 -9.20 3.86
CA PRO A 30 7.49 -10.66 3.93
C PRO A 30 8.24 -11.28 5.12
N GLU A 31 9.41 -10.74 5.45
CA GLU A 31 10.25 -11.20 6.55
C GLU A 31 9.52 -11.12 7.90
N LYS A 32 8.63 -10.14 8.07
CA LYS A 32 7.86 -10.00 9.31
C LYS A 32 6.89 -11.17 9.49
N SER A 33 6.32 -11.69 8.41
CA SER A 33 5.48 -12.89 8.46
C SER A 33 6.29 -14.16 8.80
N HIS A 34 7.58 -14.19 8.51
CA HIS A 34 8.49 -15.26 8.95
C HIS A 34 8.80 -15.15 10.45
N GLU A 35 9.13 -13.94 10.92
CA GLU A 35 9.41 -13.67 12.35
C GLU A 35 8.24 -14.05 13.26
N LEU A 36 7.01 -13.79 12.80
CA LEU A 36 5.78 -14.11 13.53
C LEU A 36 5.36 -15.58 13.42
N GLY A 37 6.12 -16.42 12.68
CA GLY A 37 5.81 -17.83 12.48
C GLY A 37 4.53 -18.08 11.65
N LEU A 38 4.05 -17.06 10.92
CA LEU A 38 2.87 -17.16 10.07
C LEU A 38 3.18 -17.85 8.73
N THR A 39 4.45 -17.79 8.31
CA THR A 39 4.97 -18.31 7.04
C THR A 39 6.41 -18.80 7.25
N ASN A 40 6.90 -19.62 6.33
CA ASN A 40 8.26 -20.13 6.34
C ASN A 40 8.83 -20.18 4.91
N LYS A 41 10.08 -20.63 4.76
CA LYS A 41 10.76 -20.70 3.45
C LYS A 41 10.08 -21.62 2.42
N GLN A 42 9.16 -22.47 2.86
CA GLN A 42 8.38 -23.39 2.02
C GLN A 42 6.94 -22.90 1.79
N SER A 43 6.52 -21.80 2.43
CA SER A 43 5.22 -21.18 2.18
C SER A 43 5.09 -20.77 0.72
N GLU A 44 3.88 -20.91 0.16
CA GLU A 44 3.58 -20.40 -1.16
C GLU A 44 3.75 -18.88 -1.19
N ARG A 45 4.21 -18.36 -2.34
CA ARG A 45 4.46 -16.93 -2.54
C ARG A 45 3.36 -16.29 -3.33
N TYR A 46 3.00 -15.07 -2.94
CA TYR A 46 2.08 -14.22 -3.68
C TYR A 46 2.72 -12.83 -3.85
N CYS A 47 2.93 -12.42 -5.10
CA CYS A 47 3.51 -11.11 -5.40
C CYS A 47 2.61 -10.36 -6.39
N ILE A 48 2.34 -9.10 -6.09
CA ILE A 48 1.63 -8.18 -7.00
C ILE A 48 2.36 -6.83 -7.01
N THR A 49 2.35 -6.15 -8.15
CA THR A 49 2.97 -4.84 -8.33
C THR A 49 1.87 -3.79 -8.46
N ILE A 50 2.02 -2.64 -7.79
CA ILE A 50 1.13 -1.50 -8.04
C ILE A 50 1.25 -1.12 -9.52
N PRO A 51 0.13 -0.95 -10.26
CA PRO A 51 0.15 -0.39 -11.59
C PRO A 51 0.69 1.03 -11.48
N LEU A 52 1.93 1.20 -11.95
CA LEU A 52 2.75 2.36 -11.69
C LEU A 52 1.99 3.62 -12.13
N PRO A 53 1.58 4.52 -11.21
CA PRO A 53 0.92 5.74 -11.60
C PRO A 53 1.93 6.63 -12.35
N ASN A 54 1.47 7.23 -13.43
CA ASN A 54 2.24 8.23 -14.16
C ASN A 54 2.54 9.43 -13.26
N VAL A 55 3.77 9.95 -13.28
CA VAL A 55 4.15 11.20 -12.57
C VAL A 55 3.61 12.43 -13.34
N THR A 56 2.29 12.51 -13.51
CA THR A 56 1.59 13.55 -14.25
C THR A 56 0.67 14.41 -13.39
N GLY A 57 0.48 14.09 -12.10
CA GLY A 57 -0.35 14.88 -11.19
C GLY A 57 -1.03 14.08 -10.07
N GLN A 58 -2.24 14.52 -9.70
CA GLN A 58 -3.02 14.01 -8.55
C GLN A 58 -3.67 12.64 -8.83
N LEU A 59 -3.81 11.83 -7.78
CA LEU A 59 -4.57 10.58 -7.83
C LEU A 59 -6.08 10.86 -7.85
N HIS A 60 -6.80 10.20 -8.76
CA HIS A 60 -8.27 10.16 -8.79
C HIS A 60 -8.83 8.82 -8.28
N SER A 61 -10.16 8.73 -8.09
CA SER A 61 -10.87 7.55 -7.55
C SER A 61 -10.59 6.24 -8.29
N GLY A 62 -10.27 6.30 -9.59
CA GLY A 62 -9.80 5.12 -10.34
C GLY A 62 -8.54 4.46 -9.74
N HIS A 63 -7.56 5.25 -9.28
CA HIS A 63 -6.39 4.70 -8.57
C HIS A 63 -6.80 4.10 -7.22
N ALA A 64 -7.68 4.79 -6.49
CA ALA A 64 -8.15 4.31 -5.19
C ALA A 64 -8.85 2.95 -5.32
N LEU A 65 -9.67 2.74 -6.36
CA LEU A 65 -10.32 1.46 -6.63
C LEU A 65 -9.31 0.34 -6.87
N VAL A 66 -8.34 0.56 -7.77
CA VAL A 66 -7.36 -0.46 -8.14
C VAL A 66 -6.44 -0.79 -6.97
N ILE A 67 -5.88 0.22 -6.30
CA ILE A 67 -5.01 0.04 -5.15
C ILE A 67 -5.73 -0.70 -4.01
N SER A 68 -7.01 -0.36 -3.76
CA SER A 68 -7.80 -1.02 -2.71
C SER A 68 -8.06 -2.50 -3.04
N LEU A 69 -8.29 -2.83 -4.31
CA LEU A 69 -8.51 -4.21 -4.74
C LEU A 69 -7.23 -5.05 -4.61
N GLU A 70 -6.09 -4.51 -5.03
CA GLU A 70 -4.80 -5.19 -4.94
C GLU A 70 -4.33 -5.35 -3.47
N ASP A 71 -4.56 -4.35 -2.63
CA ASP A 71 -4.31 -4.43 -1.19
C ASP A 71 -5.21 -5.49 -0.54
N LEU A 72 -6.51 -5.55 -0.91
CA LEU A 72 -7.43 -6.59 -0.45
C LEU A 72 -6.93 -7.99 -0.84
N MET A 73 -6.54 -8.19 -2.09
CA MET A 73 -6.01 -9.48 -2.58
C MET A 73 -4.74 -9.87 -1.82
N THR A 74 -3.82 -8.93 -1.60
CA THR A 74 -2.58 -9.15 -0.84
C THR A 74 -2.87 -9.56 0.59
N ARG A 75 -3.80 -8.88 1.28
CA ARG A 75 -4.20 -9.20 2.65
C ARG A 75 -4.88 -10.56 2.73
N TYR A 76 -5.77 -10.86 1.78
CA TYR A 76 -6.45 -12.14 1.69
C TYR A 76 -5.45 -13.31 1.55
N GLU A 77 -4.49 -13.20 0.63
CA GLU A 77 -3.48 -14.24 0.45
C GLU A 77 -2.52 -14.35 1.67
N ARG A 78 -2.23 -13.23 2.35
CA ARG A 78 -1.49 -13.25 3.62
C ARG A 78 -2.24 -14.02 4.71
N MET A 79 -3.56 -13.83 4.82
CA MET A 79 -4.41 -14.57 5.74
C MET A 79 -4.48 -16.06 5.40
N ARG A 80 -4.21 -16.45 4.14
CA ARG A 80 -4.06 -17.84 3.70
C ARG A 80 -2.66 -18.42 3.93
N GLN A 81 -1.84 -17.77 4.76
CA GLN A 81 -0.48 -18.20 5.10
C GLN A 81 0.47 -18.26 3.90
N LYS A 82 0.27 -17.35 2.92
CA LYS A 82 1.24 -17.12 1.85
C LYS A 82 2.21 -16.01 2.23
N GLU A 83 3.45 -16.15 1.78
CA GLU A 83 4.46 -15.09 1.83
C GLU A 83 4.07 -14.03 0.80
N THR A 84 3.57 -12.88 1.26
CA THR A 84 3.02 -11.84 0.36
C THR A 84 3.92 -10.63 0.20
N LEU A 85 4.11 -10.20 -1.04
CA LEU A 85 4.83 -8.98 -1.39
C LEU A 85 3.98 -8.11 -2.32
N TYR A 86 3.64 -6.91 -1.86
CA TYR A 86 2.99 -5.89 -2.68
C TYR A 86 4.01 -4.79 -2.98
N VAL A 87 4.48 -4.75 -4.22
CA VAL A 87 5.60 -3.88 -4.62
C VAL A 87 5.09 -2.52 -5.07
N PRO A 88 5.41 -1.43 -4.36
CA PRO A 88 5.09 -0.09 -4.81
C PRO A 88 6.09 0.41 -5.86
N GLY A 89 5.66 1.37 -6.69
CA GLY A 89 6.53 2.07 -7.63
C GLY A 89 5.80 3.22 -8.31
N THR A 90 6.54 4.02 -9.08
CA THR A 90 6.02 5.10 -9.92
C THR A 90 6.63 4.99 -11.32
N ASP A 91 5.88 5.36 -12.35
CA ASP A 91 6.39 5.38 -13.73
C ASP A 91 6.75 6.82 -14.09
N HIS A 92 7.98 7.04 -14.53
CA HIS A 92 8.49 8.33 -14.98
C HIS A 92 7.66 8.97 -16.10
N ALA A 93 6.83 8.21 -16.83
CA ALA A 93 5.79 8.72 -17.71
C ALA A 93 6.27 9.77 -18.74
N GLY A 94 7.42 9.52 -19.38
CA GLY A 94 8.21 10.50 -20.14
C GLY A 94 7.41 11.48 -21.02
N ILE A 95 6.55 11.00 -21.93
CA ILE A 95 5.79 11.88 -22.84
C ILE A 95 4.71 12.69 -22.11
N ALA A 96 4.04 12.06 -21.14
CA ALA A 96 2.95 12.71 -20.40
C ALA A 96 3.51 13.76 -19.43
N THR A 97 4.63 13.46 -18.74
CA THR A 97 5.35 14.42 -17.89
C THR A 97 5.88 15.59 -18.71
N GLN A 98 6.48 15.36 -19.88
CA GLN A 98 6.92 16.42 -20.79
C GLN A 98 5.77 17.37 -21.15
N SER A 99 4.60 16.82 -21.49
CA SER A 99 3.43 17.62 -21.90
C SER A 99 2.90 18.51 -20.77
N VAL A 100 2.90 18.01 -19.53
CA VAL A 100 2.50 18.79 -18.35
C VAL A 100 3.51 19.90 -18.05
N VAL A 101 4.81 19.58 -18.07
CA VAL A 101 5.89 20.55 -17.78
C VAL A 101 5.90 21.69 -18.81
N VAL A 102 5.79 21.37 -20.11
CA VAL A 102 5.71 22.38 -21.17
C VAL A 102 4.50 23.31 -20.97
N ARG A 103 3.35 22.75 -20.57
CA ARG A 103 2.15 23.55 -20.30
C ARG A 103 2.32 24.49 -19.10
N GLU A 104 3.01 24.07 -18.04
CA GLU A 104 3.29 24.92 -16.88
C GLU A 104 4.32 26.03 -17.20
N LEU A 105 5.34 25.75 -18.03
CA LEU A 105 6.33 26.75 -18.44
C LEU A 105 5.76 27.84 -19.37
N LEU A 106 4.65 27.56 -20.06
CA LEU A 106 3.98 28.49 -20.97
C LEU A 106 2.91 29.36 -20.28
N LYS A 107 2.69 29.18 -18.97
CA LYS A 107 1.85 30.08 -18.15
C LYS A 107 2.66 31.27 -17.64
#